data_AF-A0A7L4PNT4-F1
#
_entry.id   AF-A0A7L4PNT4-F1
#
_cell.length_a   1.000
_cell.length_b   1.000
_cell.length_c   1.000
_cell.angle_alpha   90.00
_cell.angle_beta   90.00
_cell.angle_gamma   90.00
#
_symmetry.space_group_name_H-M   'P 1'
#
loop_
_entity.id
_entity.type
_entity.pdbx_description
1 polymer ?
#
loop_
_entity_poly.entity_id
_entity_poly.type
_entity_poly.pdbx_seq_one_letter_code
_entity_poly.pdbx_strand_id
1 'polypeptide(L)' 'GSVDRSILEYAKNNKCIVATNDMKLKSDLRKIQIPVIFLKKGVRLALEGYIE' A
#
# COMPACT_ATOMS: atom_id res chain seq x y z
N GLY A 1 12.90 4.94 -1.63
CA GLY A 1 13.57 6.26 -1.57
C GLY A 1 13.00 7.09 -0.44
N SER A 2 13.33 8.38 -0.36
CA SER A 2 12.71 9.30 0.61
C SER A 2 11.18 9.33 0.48
N VAL A 3 10.66 9.24 -0.74
CA VAL A 3 9.23 9.20 -1.06
C VAL A 3 8.52 7.98 -0.43
N ASP A 4 9.03 6.77 -0.67
CA ASP A 4 8.43 5.55 -0.08
C ASP A 4 8.33 5.64 1.44
N ARG A 5 9.38 6.20 2.08
CA ARG A 5 9.40 6.39 3.53
C ARG A 5 8.30 7.34 3.98
N SER A 6 8.13 8.47 3.30
CA SER A 6 7.04 9.41 3.60
C SER A 6 5.66 8.78 3.41
N ILE A 7 5.47 7.96 2.38
CA ILE A 7 4.21 7.23 2.16
C ILE A 7 3.95 6.24 3.30
N LEU A 8 4.95 5.44 3.68
CA LEU A 8 4.85 4.46 4.77
C LEU A 8 4.52 5.12 6.10
N GLU A 9 5.25 6.19 6.46
CA GLU A 9 5.05 6.93 7.71
C GLU A 9 3.67 7.58 7.75
N TYR A 10 3.26 8.25 6.66
CA TYR A 10 1.96 8.90 6.60
C TYR A 10 0.81 7.89 6.66
N ALA A 11 0.88 6.81 5.88
CA ALA A 11 -0.18 5.80 5.84
C ALA A 11 -0.35 5.11 7.19
N LYS A 12 0.75 4.82 7.89
CA LYS A 12 0.72 4.23 9.23
C LYS A 12 0.08 5.17 10.26
N ASN A 13 0.48 6.43 10.28
CA ASN A 13 0.00 7.38 11.28
C ASN A 13 -1.47 7.76 11.09
N ASN A 14 -1.94 7.75 9.84
CA ASN A 14 -3.30 8.18 9.48
C ASN A 14 -4.24 7.02 9.13
N LYS A 15 -3.78 5.76 9.27
CA LYS A 15 -4.55 4.55 8.93
C LYS A 15 -5.11 4.58 7.49
N CYS A 16 -4.29 5.01 6.54
CA CYS A 16 -4.73 5.16 5.16
C CYS A 16 -4.55 3.87 4.35
N ILE A 17 -5.50 3.62 3.44
CA ILE A 17 -5.30 2.66 2.35
C ILE A 17 -4.42 3.31 1.29
N VAL A 18 -3.43 2.59 0.77
CA VAL A 18 -2.51 3.12 -0.25
C VAL A 18 -2.77 2.48 -1.61
N ALA A 19 -2.88 3.26 -2.67
CA ALA A 19 -2.96 2.73 -4.04
C ALA A 19 -1.56 2.77 -4.69
N THR A 20 -1.00 1.61 -5.02
CA THR A 20 0.31 1.55 -5.72
C THR A 20 0.52 0.23 -6.47
N ASN A 21 1.12 0.33 -7.66
CA ASN A 21 1.63 -0.83 -8.40
C ASN A 21 3.13 -1.07 -8.17
N ASP A 22 3.80 -0.19 -7.43
CA ASP A 22 5.20 -0.41 -7.08
C ASP A 22 5.30 -1.67 -6.20
N MET A 23 6.04 -2.65 -6.69
CA MET A 23 6.12 -3.96 -6.04
C MET A 23 6.79 -3.90 -4.67
N LYS A 24 7.80 -3.03 -4.51
CA LYS A 24 8.56 -2.89 -3.27
C LYS A 24 7.72 -2.15 -2.23
N LEU A 25 7.13 -1.01 -2.59
CA LEU A 25 6.27 -0.24 -1.70
C LEU A 25 5.04 -1.06 -1.27
N LYS A 26 4.39 -1.78 -2.19
CA LYS A 26 3.29 -2.71 -1.85
C LYS A 26 3.74 -3.80 -0.87
N SER A 27 4.94 -4.35 -1.03
CA SER A 27 5.48 -5.34 -0.10
C SER A 27 5.70 -4.74 1.29
N ASP A 28 6.30 -3.56 1.35
CA ASP A 28 6.63 -2.91 2.61
C ASP A 28 5.39 -2.44 3.36
N LEU A 29 4.37 -1.90 2.67
CA LEU A 29 3.07 -1.55 3.24
C LEU A 29 2.37 -2.76 3.88
N ARG A 30 2.39 -3.92 3.20
CA ARG A 30 1.80 -5.15 3.73
C ARG A 30 2.52 -5.67 4.97
N LYS A 31 3.86 -5.55 5.04
CA LYS A 31 4.63 -5.92 6.24
C LYS A 31 4.24 -5.10 7.48
N ILE A 32 3.84 -3.84 7.27
CA ILE A 32 3.35 -2.96 8.34
C ILE A 32 1.83 -2.97 8.46
N GLN A 33 1.16 -3.97 7.89
CA GLN A 33 -0.29 -4.20 7.96
C GLN A 33 -1.15 -3.05 7.41
N ILE A 34 -0.61 -2.26 6.47
CA ILE A 34 -1.37 -1.22 5.78
C ILE A 34 -2.05 -1.80 4.54
N PRO A 35 -3.37 -1.63 4.37
CA PRO A 35 -4.09 -2.11 3.19
C PRO A 35 -3.63 -1.41 1.92
N VAL A 36 -3.55 -2.17 0.83
CA VAL A 36 -3.06 -1.69 -0.47
C VAL A 36 -4.04 -2.01 -1.59
N ILE A 37 -4.33 -1.01 -2.43
CA ILE A 37 -5.03 -1.17 -3.70
C ILE A 37 -4.02 -1.21 -4.84
N PHE A 38 -4.16 -2.13 -5.79
CA PHE A 38 -3.26 -2.24 -6.94
C PHE A 38 -3.97 -2.80 -8.18
N LEU A 39 -3.42 -2.54 -9.37
CA LEU A 39 -3.88 -3.14 -10.62
C LEU A 39 -3.38 -4.59 -10.72
N LYS A 40 -4.33 -5.53 -10.67
CA LYS A 40 -4.11 -6.95 -10.94
C LYS A 40 -4.38 -7.23 -12.42
N LYS A 41 -3.40 -7.85 -13.08
CA LYS A 41 -3.42 -8.19 -14.51
C LYS A 41 -3.67 -6.97 -15.43
N GLY A 42 -3.34 -5.76 -14.98
CA GLY A 42 -3.47 -4.52 -15.75
C GLY A 42 -4.91 -4.01 -15.97
N VAL A 43 -5.93 -4.72 -15.51
CA VAL A 43 -7.33 -4.41 -15.85
C VAL A 43 -8.30 -4.36 -14.66
N ARG A 44 -7.89 -4.87 -13.49
CA ARG A 44 -8.76 -4.96 -12.31
C ARG A 44 -8.06 -4.37 -11.10
N LEU A 45 -8.78 -3.60 -10.29
CA LEU A 45 -8.28 -3.23 -8.97
C LEU A 45 -8.44 -4.42 -8.02
N ALA A 46 -7.38 -4.73 -7.29
CA ALA A 46 -7.39 -5.66 -6.17
C ALA A 46 -7.06 -4.88 -4.90
N LEU A 47 -7.65 -5.33 -3.79
CA LEU A 47 -7.36 -4.86 -2.45
C LEU A 47 -6.70 -6.01 -1.68
N GLU A 48 -5.57 -5.76 -1.04
CA GLU A 48 -4.91 -6.67 -0.12
C GLU A 48 -4.70 -5.99 1.24
N GLY A 49 -5.09 -6.66 2.32
CA GLY A 49 -4.96 -6.16 3.69
C GLY A 49 -6.26 -6.35 4.49
N TYR A 50 -6.20 -6.00 5.77
CA TYR A 50 -7.34 -6.06 6.68
C TYR A 50 -7.94 -4.67 6.82
N ILE A 51 -9.25 -4.54 6.57
CA ILE A 51 -10.03 -3.35 6.88
C ILE A 51 -10.96 -3.77 8.01
N GLU A 52 -10.66 -3.31 9.23
CA GLU A 52 -11.60 -3.35 10.36
C GLU A 52 -12.42 -2.06 10.40
#